data_AF-A0A418AKJ7-F1
#
_entry.id   AF-A0A418AKJ7-F1
#
_cell.length_a   1.000
_cell.length_b   1.000
_cell.length_c   1.000
_cell.angle_alpha   90.00
_cell.angle_beta   90.00
_cell.angle_gamma   90.00
#
_symmetry.space_group_name_H-M   'P 1'
#
loop_
_entity.id
_entity.type
_entity.pdbx_description
1 polymer ?
#
loop_
_entity_poly.entity_id
_entity_poly.type
_entity_poly.pdbx_seq_one_letter_code
_entity_poly.pdbx_strand_id
1 'polypeptide(L)'
;MSKEGAETFAFSADISQLLSLIINTFYSNKDIFLRELISNASDALDKIRYQSLTDASVLDSDKDLEIKIIPDKANGTLTLQDSGIGMTKTDLVNNLGTIAKSGTKAFMEALAAGADISMIGQFGVGFYSAYLVADRVTVHSKHNDDEQHVWESSAGGSFTVSVDTSEPIKRGTRIVLKLKEDMLEYLEERKLKDLVKKHSEFISFPIKLYVEKTTEKEVTDDEDEEEEEKEVLDDKVEKVQISSRIVESPCVLVTGEYGWSANMERIMKAQALRDSSTSSYMSSKKTMEINPLHPIIKSLREKSDVDKSDKTVKDLIWLLYDTSLLTSGFSLDEPTTFAGRIHRLIKLGLSIDDDDVADENLDDLPPLEGEEGLEESTMEEVD
;
A
#
# COMPACT_ATOMS: atom_id res chain seq x y z
N MET A 1 -22.39 10.15 5.14
CA MET A 1 -22.05 11.58 5.27
C MET A 1 -22.61 12.29 4.05
N SER A 2 -23.59 13.15 4.25
CA SER A 2 -24.16 14.00 3.21
C SER A 2 -23.06 14.94 2.72
N LYS A 3 -22.66 14.85 1.44
CA LYS A 3 -21.77 15.84 0.84
C LYS A 3 -22.52 17.18 0.82
N GLU A 4 -22.12 18.14 1.66
CA GLU A 4 -22.69 19.49 1.62
C GLU A 4 -22.54 20.07 0.21
N GLY A 5 -23.62 20.62 -0.35
CA GLY A 5 -23.61 21.25 -1.69
C GLY A 5 -23.73 20.29 -2.90
N ALA A 6 -24.05 19.02 -2.70
CA ALA A 6 -24.32 18.11 -3.83
C ALA A 6 -25.66 18.40 -4.52
N GLU A 7 -25.61 18.69 -5.81
CA GLU A 7 -26.77 18.88 -6.68
C GLU A 7 -27.06 17.59 -7.44
N THR A 8 -28.32 17.13 -7.38
CA THR A 8 -28.77 15.94 -8.08
C THR A 8 -29.51 16.33 -9.36
N PHE A 9 -29.12 15.70 -10.46
CA PHE A 9 -29.71 15.90 -11.78
C PHE A 9 -30.23 14.57 -12.32
N ALA A 10 -31.32 14.63 -13.09
CA ALA A 10 -31.79 13.46 -13.84
C ALA A 10 -31.06 13.39 -15.19
N PHE A 11 -30.75 12.17 -15.64
CA PHE A 11 -30.32 11.97 -17.02
C PHE A 11 -31.46 12.33 -17.98
N SER A 12 -31.09 12.74 -19.19
CA SER A 12 -32.07 12.79 -20.27
C SER A 12 -32.71 11.41 -20.51
N ALA A 13 -33.94 11.38 -21.00
CA ALA A 13 -34.66 10.12 -21.28
C ALA A 13 -33.87 9.21 -22.23
N ASP A 14 -33.23 9.81 -23.25
CA ASP A 14 -32.42 9.10 -24.24
C ASP A 14 -31.21 8.41 -23.58
N ILE A 15 -30.53 9.09 -22.65
CA ILE A 15 -29.39 8.51 -21.91
C ILE A 15 -29.85 7.41 -20.95
N SER A 16 -30.97 7.60 -20.28
CA SER A 16 -31.54 6.57 -19.40
C SER A 16 -31.86 5.28 -20.17
N GLN A 17 -32.42 5.41 -21.38
CA GLN A 17 -32.69 4.30 -22.26
C GLN A 17 -31.40 3.63 -22.76
N LEU A 18 -30.39 4.42 -23.14
CA LEU A 18 -29.07 3.93 -23.53
C LEU A 18 -28.40 3.13 -22.41
N LEU A 19 -28.38 3.66 -21.19
CA LEU A 19 -27.81 2.98 -20.03
C LEU A 19 -28.50 1.65 -19.78
N SER A 20 -29.83 1.64 -19.79
CA SER A 20 -30.60 0.40 -19.65
C SER A 20 -30.27 -0.60 -20.76
N LEU A 21 -30.09 -0.14 -21.99
CA LEU A 21 -29.75 -0.99 -23.14
C LEU A 21 -28.36 -1.59 -22.96
N ILE A 22 -27.34 -0.77 -22.71
CA ILE A 22 -25.94 -1.19 -22.48
C ILE A 22 -25.84 -2.21 -21.35
N ILE A 23 -26.54 -1.97 -20.23
CA ILE A 23 -26.52 -2.85 -19.04
C ILE A 23 -27.23 -4.18 -19.32
N ASN A 24 -28.37 -4.16 -20.03
CA ASN A 24 -29.18 -5.36 -20.27
C ASN A 24 -28.75 -6.17 -21.48
N THR A 25 -27.95 -5.60 -22.38
CA THR A 25 -27.39 -6.36 -23.48
C THR A 25 -26.26 -7.28 -23.02
N PHE A 26 -26.51 -8.58 -23.09
CA PHE A 26 -25.48 -9.61 -22.95
C PHE A 26 -24.49 -9.49 -24.12
N TYR A 27 -23.27 -9.01 -23.86
CA TYR A 27 -22.20 -9.04 -24.86
C TYR A 27 -20.89 -9.59 -24.33
N SER A 28 -20.18 -10.20 -25.27
CA SER A 28 -18.93 -10.95 -25.11
C SER A 28 -17.68 -10.05 -25.00
N ASN A 29 -17.77 -8.78 -25.40
CA ASN A 29 -16.60 -7.90 -25.50
C ASN A 29 -16.77 -6.64 -24.64
N LYS A 30 -16.60 -6.83 -23.33
CA LYS A 30 -16.66 -5.75 -22.34
C LYS A 30 -15.40 -4.89 -22.35
N ASP A 31 -14.30 -5.38 -22.94
CA ASP A 31 -12.98 -4.72 -23.00
C ASP A 31 -13.01 -3.33 -23.64
N ILE A 32 -14.02 -3.06 -24.46
CA ILE A 32 -14.20 -1.80 -25.17
C ILE A 32 -14.19 -0.57 -24.25
N PHE A 33 -14.62 -0.69 -22.99
CA PHE A 33 -14.69 0.46 -22.09
C PHE A 33 -13.33 1.16 -21.98
N LEU A 34 -12.24 0.39 -21.93
CA LEU A 34 -10.90 0.95 -21.77
C LEU A 34 -10.47 1.72 -23.03
N ARG A 35 -10.81 1.21 -24.21
CA ARG A 35 -10.56 1.91 -25.49
C ARG A 35 -11.25 3.26 -25.51
N GLU A 36 -12.53 3.29 -25.15
CA GLU A 36 -13.34 4.52 -25.18
C GLU A 36 -12.82 5.56 -24.19
N LEU A 37 -12.46 5.14 -22.97
CA LEU A 37 -11.96 6.05 -21.95
C LEU A 37 -10.55 6.58 -22.30
N ILE A 38 -9.67 5.75 -22.86
CA ILE A 38 -8.37 6.18 -23.37
C ILE A 38 -8.54 7.18 -24.53
N SER A 39 -9.49 6.93 -25.44
CA SER A 39 -9.79 7.85 -26.54
C SER A 39 -10.26 9.22 -26.01
N ASN A 40 -11.17 9.24 -25.05
CA ASN A 40 -11.66 10.48 -24.43
C ASN A 40 -10.53 11.25 -23.72
N ALA A 41 -9.64 10.54 -23.04
CA ALA A 41 -8.46 11.13 -22.41
C ALA A 41 -7.49 11.73 -23.46
N SER A 42 -7.27 11.03 -24.58
CA SER A 42 -6.46 11.55 -25.69
C SER A 42 -7.09 12.81 -26.30
N ASP A 43 -8.40 12.83 -26.53
CA ASP A 43 -9.10 14.00 -27.06
C ASP A 43 -9.02 15.20 -26.10
N ALA A 44 -9.07 14.94 -24.78
CA ALA A 44 -8.89 15.98 -23.76
C ALA A 44 -7.47 16.56 -23.77
N LEU A 45 -6.45 15.71 -23.97
CA LEU A 45 -5.05 16.13 -24.12
C LEU A 45 -4.81 16.90 -25.42
N ASP A 46 -5.44 16.49 -26.53
CA ASP A 46 -5.36 17.21 -27.80
C ASP A 46 -6.02 18.59 -27.71
N LYS A 47 -7.16 18.72 -27.02
CA LYS A 47 -7.82 20.01 -26.81
C LYS A 47 -6.92 21.01 -26.06
N ILE A 48 -6.32 20.59 -24.94
CA ILE A 48 -5.43 21.49 -24.19
C ILE A 48 -4.14 21.79 -24.96
N ARG A 49 -3.60 20.81 -25.70
CA ARG A 49 -2.44 21.00 -26.57
C ARG A 49 -2.72 21.98 -27.71
N TYR A 50 -3.93 21.96 -28.28
CA TYR A 50 -4.32 22.92 -29.31
C TYR A 50 -4.46 24.33 -28.73
N GLN A 51 -5.08 24.47 -27.56
CA GLN A 51 -5.17 25.75 -26.86
C GLN A 51 -3.79 26.33 -26.51
N SER A 52 -2.84 25.46 -26.14
CA SER A 52 -1.48 25.91 -25.81
C SER A 52 -0.69 26.48 -26.98
N LEU A 53 -1.10 26.20 -28.23
CA LEU A 53 -0.54 26.84 -29.42
C LEU A 53 -0.89 28.33 -29.49
N THR A 54 -2.03 28.73 -28.93
CA THR A 54 -2.48 30.13 -28.87
C THR A 54 -2.17 30.82 -27.54
N ASP A 55 -2.19 30.07 -26.44
CA ASP A 55 -1.90 30.58 -25.09
C ASP A 55 -1.10 29.54 -24.30
N ALA A 56 0.21 29.75 -24.19
CA ALA A 56 1.09 28.82 -23.49
C ALA A 56 0.80 28.69 -21.98
N SER A 57 0.15 29.70 -21.36
CA SER A 57 -0.10 29.72 -19.91
C SER A 57 -1.09 28.66 -19.45
N VAL A 58 -1.90 28.11 -20.36
CA VAL A 58 -2.87 27.04 -20.05
C VAL A 58 -2.19 25.75 -19.54
N LEU A 59 -0.89 25.59 -19.78
CA LEU A 59 -0.09 24.46 -19.29
C LEU A 59 0.70 24.76 -18.01
N ASP A 60 0.62 25.97 -17.45
CA ASP A 60 1.41 26.34 -16.26
C ASP A 60 1.04 25.52 -15.02
N SER A 61 -0.22 25.09 -14.93
CA SER A 61 -0.71 24.21 -13.86
C SER A 61 -0.11 22.80 -13.93
N ASP A 62 0.07 22.27 -15.13
CA ASP A 62 0.66 20.95 -15.38
C ASP A 62 1.23 20.86 -16.80
N LYS A 63 2.54 20.68 -16.93
CA LYS A 63 3.21 20.65 -18.24
C LYS A 63 3.20 19.28 -18.89
N ASP A 64 2.98 18.24 -18.09
CA ASP A 64 2.99 16.87 -18.58
C ASP A 64 1.65 16.58 -19.27
N LEU A 65 1.71 16.01 -20.48
CA LEU A 65 0.53 15.58 -21.24
C LEU A 65 0.52 14.05 -21.28
N GLU A 66 -0.20 13.43 -20.36
CA GLU A 66 -0.15 11.98 -20.16
C GLU A 66 -1.47 11.40 -19.66
N ILE A 67 -1.60 10.09 -19.83
CA ILE A 67 -2.71 9.28 -19.34
C ILE A 67 -2.15 8.28 -18.33
N LYS A 68 -2.72 8.20 -17.14
CA LYS A 68 -2.38 7.25 -16.07
C LYS A 68 -3.52 6.26 -15.89
N ILE A 69 -3.19 4.99 -15.79
CA ILE A 69 -4.13 3.91 -15.48
C ILE A 69 -3.65 3.25 -14.19
N ILE A 70 -4.51 3.26 -13.17
CA ILE A 70 -4.17 2.85 -11.79
C ILE A 70 -5.19 1.80 -11.35
N PRO A 71 -4.84 0.50 -11.37
CA PRO A 71 -5.63 -0.53 -10.74
C PRO A 71 -5.45 -0.52 -9.22
N ASP A 72 -6.53 -0.69 -8.48
CA ASP A 72 -6.54 -0.87 -7.03
C ASP A 72 -7.37 -2.11 -6.69
N LYS A 73 -6.65 -3.22 -6.44
CA LYS A 73 -7.23 -4.52 -6.11
C LYS A 73 -7.88 -4.53 -4.73
N ALA A 74 -7.34 -3.78 -3.78
CA ALA A 74 -7.86 -3.73 -2.41
C ALA A 74 -9.24 -3.09 -2.34
N ASN A 75 -9.44 -2.01 -3.10
CA ASN A 75 -10.72 -1.30 -3.15
C ASN A 75 -11.62 -1.75 -4.32
N GLY A 76 -11.15 -2.63 -5.21
CA GLY A 76 -11.91 -3.08 -6.38
C GLY A 76 -12.21 -1.94 -7.35
N THR A 77 -11.24 -1.04 -7.55
CA THR A 77 -11.41 0.16 -8.37
C THR A 77 -10.35 0.26 -9.46
N LEU A 78 -10.76 0.69 -10.64
CA LEU A 78 -9.86 1.04 -11.74
C LEU A 78 -9.95 2.54 -12.00
N THR A 79 -8.83 3.24 -11.88
CA THR A 79 -8.76 4.68 -12.09
C THR A 79 -8.05 5.00 -13.39
N LEU A 80 -8.66 5.87 -14.20
CA LEU A 80 -8.04 6.47 -15.38
C LEU A 80 -7.92 7.97 -15.14
N GLN A 81 -6.72 8.52 -15.26
CA GLN A 81 -6.46 9.94 -15.04
C GLN A 81 -5.68 10.54 -16.20
N ASP A 82 -6.19 11.58 -16.82
CA ASP A 82 -5.49 12.38 -17.82
C ASP A 82 -5.12 13.77 -17.27
N SER A 83 -4.12 14.39 -17.87
CA SER A 83 -3.73 15.79 -17.63
C SER A 83 -4.22 16.75 -18.72
N GLY A 84 -5.34 16.41 -19.36
CA GLY A 84 -5.98 17.15 -20.44
C GLY A 84 -6.64 18.46 -19.98
N ILE A 85 -7.60 18.93 -20.77
CA ILE A 85 -8.28 20.21 -20.53
C ILE A 85 -9.15 20.22 -19.26
N GLY A 86 -9.69 19.06 -18.85
CA GLY A 86 -10.67 18.96 -17.76
C GLY A 86 -12.06 19.49 -18.17
N MET A 87 -12.97 19.56 -17.21
CA MET A 87 -14.36 19.99 -17.40
C MET A 87 -14.77 20.94 -16.27
N THR A 88 -15.47 22.02 -16.63
CA THR A 88 -16.17 22.87 -15.65
C THR A 88 -17.38 22.16 -15.08
N LYS A 89 -18.00 22.68 -14.02
CA LYS A 89 -19.27 22.17 -13.50
C LYS A 89 -20.35 22.09 -14.60
N THR A 90 -20.41 23.13 -15.43
CA THR A 90 -21.35 23.21 -16.54
C THR A 90 -21.08 22.13 -17.59
N ASP A 91 -19.80 21.88 -17.89
CA ASP A 91 -19.40 20.81 -18.82
C ASP A 91 -19.73 19.43 -18.27
N LEU A 92 -19.54 19.17 -16.97
CA LEU A 92 -19.90 17.89 -16.35
C LEU A 92 -21.40 17.60 -16.48
N VAL A 93 -22.25 18.58 -16.18
CA VAL A 93 -23.72 18.45 -16.30
C VAL A 93 -24.14 18.29 -17.76
N ASN A 94 -23.55 19.08 -18.67
CA ASN A 94 -23.95 19.07 -20.06
C ASN A 94 -23.40 17.87 -20.82
N ASN A 95 -22.09 17.61 -20.77
CA ASN A 95 -21.44 16.55 -21.55
C ASN A 95 -21.82 15.15 -21.05
N LEU A 96 -21.80 14.93 -19.73
CA LEU A 96 -22.08 13.62 -19.13
C LEU A 96 -23.57 13.42 -18.79
N GLY A 97 -24.37 14.48 -18.77
CA GLY A 97 -25.79 14.41 -18.41
C GLY A 97 -26.79 14.63 -19.56
N THR A 98 -26.40 15.37 -20.62
CA THR A 98 -27.38 15.99 -21.54
C THR A 98 -27.01 15.94 -23.04
N ILE A 99 -25.75 16.17 -23.41
CA ILE A 99 -25.33 16.50 -24.79
C ILE A 99 -25.25 15.29 -25.71
N ALA A 100 -25.26 14.07 -25.18
CA ALA A 100 -25.28 12.88 -26.00
C ALA A 100 -26.58 12.69 -26.83
N LYS A 101 -27.51 13.64 -26.88
CA LYS A 101 -28.86 13.45 -27.46
C LYS A 101 -28.86 13.01 -28.92
N SER A 102 -28.05 13.62 -29.79
CA SER A 102 -27.97 13.24 -31.21
C SER A 102 -27.21 11.92 -31.41
N GLY A 103 -26.09 11.76 -30.69
CA GLY A 103 -25.27 10.56 -30.70
C GLY A 103 -25.99 9.31 -30.18
N THR A 104 -26.67 9.45 -29.05
CA THR A 104 -27.45 8.40 -28.40
C THR A 104 -28.58 7.91 -29.30
N LYS A 105 -29.31 8.84 -29.95
CA LYS A 105 -30.37 8.47 -30.87
C LYS A 105 -29.83 7.73 -32.10
N ALA A 106 -28.77 8.25 -32.72
CA ALA A 106 -28.13 7.61 -33.86
C ALA A 106 -27.57 6.21 -33.51
N PHE A 107 -27.00 6.05 -32.32
CA PHE A 107 -26.52 4.76 -31.83
C PHE A 107 -27.66 3.78 -31.56
N MET A 108 -28.77 4.21 -30.94
CA MET A 108 -29.94 3.36 -30.72
C MET A 108 -30.55 2.88 -32.05
N GLU A 109 -30.64 3.76 -33.05
CA GLU A 109 -31.09 3.41 -34.40
C GLU A 109 -30.15 2.41 -35.07
N ALA A 110 -28.84 2.62 -34.97
CA ALA A 110 -27.83 1.71 -35.49
C ALA A 110 -27.92 0.33 -34.81
N LEU A 111 -28.07 0.29 -33.49
CA LEU A 111 -28.18 -0.96 -32.73
C LEU A 111 -29.46 -1.73 -33.10
N ALA A 112 -30.58 -1.02 -33.25
CA ALA A 112 -31.83 -1.61 -33.73
C ALA A 112 -31.69 -2.17 -35.16
N ALA A 113 -30.80 -1.59 -35.97
CA ALA A 113 -30.45 -2.08 -37.30
C ALA A 113 -29.41 -3.22 -37.30
N GLY A 114 -28.97 -3.70 -36.13
CA GLY A 114 -28.02 -4.81 -35.99
C GLY A 114 -26.54 -4.40 -36.02
N ALA A 115 -26.23 -3.12 -35.81
CA ALA A 115 -24.87 -2.64 -35.65
C ALA A 115 -24.19 -3.23 -34.39
N ASP A 116 -22.87 -3.41 -34.44
CA ASP A 116 -22.08 -3.83 -33.30
C ASP A 116 -21.90 -2.68 -32.29
N ILE A 117 -22.07 -2.96 -30.98
CA ILE A 117 -21.76 -2.04 -29.88
C ILE A 117 -20.31 -1.55 -29.97
N SER A 118 -19.44 -2.31 -30.62
CA SER A 118 -18.07 -1.89 -30.86
C SER A 118 -17.91 -0.55 -31.59
N MET A 119 -18.98 -0.01 -32.19
CA MET A 119 -19.02 1.31 -32.84
C MET A 119 -19.46 2.47 -31.92
N ILE A 120 -19.69 2.25 -30.62
CA ILE A 120 -20.22 3.25 -29.68
C ILE A 120 -19.45 4.59 -29.68
N GLY A 121 -18.13 4.55 -29.87
CA GLY A 121 -17.29 5.75 -29.95
C GLY A 121 -17.60 6.68 -31.12
N GLN A 122 -18.05 6.14 -32.26
CA GLN A 122 -18.41 6.95 -33.44
C GLN A 122 -19.61 7.86 -33.20
N PHE A 123 -20.40 7.54 -32.17
CA PHE A 123 -21.62 8.26 -31.82
C PHE A 123 -21.43 9.16 -30.59
N GLY A 124 -20.21 9.32 -30.06
CA GLY A 124 -19.95 10.21 -28.92
C GLY A 124 -20.61 9.75 -27.61
N VAL A 125 -20.95 8.47 -27.50
CA VAL A 125 -21.54 7.85 -26.29
C VAL A 125 -20.57 6.88 -25.60
N GLY A 126 -19.29 6.90 -26.00
CA GLY A 126 -18.25 6.00 -25.51
C GLY A 126 -18.06 6.02 -23.98
N PHE A 127 -18.27 7.15 -23.31
CA PHE A 127 -18.19 7.26 -21.84
C PHE A 127 -19.09 6.23 -21.11
N TYR A 128 -20.30 5.98 -21.62
CA TYR A 128 -21.26 5.10 -20.95
C TYR A 128 -20.89 3.61 -21.04
N SER A 129 -19.92 3.25 -21.88
CA SER A 129 -19.35 1.89 -21.89
C SER A 129 -18.70 1.51 -20.56
N ALA A 130 -18.33 2.50 -19.72
CA ALA A 130 -17.85 2.26 -18.35
C ALA A 130 -18.82 1.43 -17.50
N TYR A 131 -20.13 1.59 -17.69
CA TYR A 131 -21.16 0.84 -16.95
C TYR A 131 -21.30 -0.63 -17.38
N LEU A 132 -20.60 -1.05 -18.44
CA LEU A 132 -20.45 -2.48 -18.76
C LEU A 132 -19.71 -3.20 -17.63
N VAL A 133 -18.68 -2.56 -17.07
CA VAL A 133 -17.77 -3.16 -16.10
C VAL A 133 -17.92 -2.62 -14.67
N ALA A 134 -18.54 -1.45 -14.50
CA ALA A 134 -18.63 -0.76 -13.21
C ALA A 134 -20.08 -0.56 -12.74
N ASP A 135 -20.30 -0.67 -11.43
CA ASP A 135 -21.58 -0.35 -10.78
C ASP A 135 -21.72 1.13 -10.42
N ARG A 136 -20.58 1.79 -10.23
CA ARG A 136 -20.52 3.22 -9.91
C ARG A 136 -19.34 3.84 -10.64
N VAL A 137 -19.60 4.98 -11.26
CA VAL A 137 -18.59 5.79 -11.94
C VAL A 137 -18.53 7.13 -11.23
N THR A 138 -17.33 7.48 -10.78
CA THR A 138 -17.03 8.76 -10.15
C THR A 138 -16.02 9.50 -11.03
N VAL A 139 -16.34 10.73 -11.43
CA VAL A 139 -15.50 11.56 -12.30
C VAL A 139 -15.11 12.80 -11.52
N HIS A 140 -13.83 12.93 -11.23
CA HIS A 140 -13.23 14.14 -10.67
C HIS A 140 -12.63 14.93 -11.82
N SER A 141 -12.92 16.22 -11.94
CA SER A 141 -12.38 17.03 -13.02
C SER A 141 -12.00 18.43 -12.55
N LYS A 142 -10.86 18.91 -13.05
CA LYS A 142 -10.35 20.26 -12.81
C LYS A 142 -10.04 20.91 -14.15
N HIS A 143 -10.86 21.88 -14.53
CA HIS A 143 -10.58 22.81 -15.63
C HIS A 143 -9.78 24.01 -15.13
N ASN A 144 -8.99 24.70 -15.97
CA ASN A 144 -8.22 25.88 -15.53
C ASN A 144 -9.14 27.01 -15.03
N ASP A 145 -10.28 27.22 -15.70
CA ASP A 145 -11.23 28.31 -15.43
C ASP A 145 -12.25 28.01 -14.30
N ASP A 146 -12.14 26.87 -13.63
CA ASP A 146 -13.13 26.45 -12.63
C ASP A 146 -12.47 25.71 -11.45
N GLU A 147 -13.16 25.57 -10.33
CA GLU A 147 -12.72 24.73 -9.21
C GLU A 147 -12.88 23.23 -9.52
N GLN A 148 -12.29 22.37 -8.69
CA GLN A 148 -12.40 20.92 -8.86
C GLN A 148 -13.81 20.48 -8.50
N HIS A 149 -14.42 19.68 -9.38
CA HIS A 149 -15.75 19.13 -9.17
C HIS A 149 -15.73 17.62 -9.28
N VAL A 150 -16.67 16.99 -8.57
CA VAL A 150 -16.90 15.56 -8.63
C VAL A 150 -18.32 15.31 -9.15
N TRP A 151 -18.39 14.50 -10.19
CA TRP A 151 -19.60 13.94 -10.77
C TRP A 151 -19.70 12.47 -10.39
N GLU A 152 -20.88 11.99 -10.05
CA GLU A 152 -21.06 10.61 -9.62
C GLU A 152 -22.39 10.02 -10.04
N SER A 153 -22.38 8.78 -10.52
CA SER A 153 -23.59 8.05 -10.89
C SER A 153 -23.42 6.53 -10.78
N SER A 154 -24.53 5.86 -10.47
CA SER A 154 -24.69 4.39 -10.46
C SER A 154 -25.62 3.91 -11.57
N ALA A 155 -25.70 4.64 -12.68
CA ALA A 155 -26.60 4.40 -13.81
C ALA A 155 -28.12 4.34 -13.48
N GLY A 156 -28.52 4.74 -12.27
CA GLY A 156 -29.91 4.70 -11.78
C GLY A 156 -30.82 5.83 -12.29
N GLY A 157 -30.57 6.40 -13.46
CA GLY A 157 -31.39 7.48 -14.04
C GLY A 157 -31.08 8.90 -13.52
N SER A 158 -30.18 9.04 -12.54
CA SER A 158 -29.70 10.33 -12.04
C SER A 158 -28.20 10.32 -11.79
N PHE A 159 -27.62 11.52 -11.69
CA PHE A 159 -26.25 11.75 -11.28
C PHE A 159 -26.17 12.92 -10.31
N THR A 160 -25.08 13.00 -9.56
CA THR A 160 -24.82 14.10 -8.62
C THR A 160 -23.57 14.86 -9.04
N VAL A 161 -23.56 16.18 -8.79
CA VAL A 161 -22.39 17.04 -8.98
C VAL A 161 -22.19 17.86 -7.72
N SER A 162 -20.97 17.86 -7.19
CA SER A 162 -20.57 18.66 -6.03
C SER A 162 -19.17 19.22 -6.21
N VAL A 163 -18.84 20.27 -5.47
CA VAL A 163 -17.44 20.69 -5.30
C VAL A 163 -16.65 19.54 -4.69
N ASP A 164 -15.45 19.32 -5.20
CA ASP A 164 -14.60 18.22 -4.78
C ASP A 164 -13.50 18.69 -3.82
N THR A 165 -13.54 18.18 -2.59
CA THR A 165 -12.56 18.44 -1.54
C THR A 165 -11.58 17.27 -1.35
N SER A 166 -11.60 16.28 -2.24
CA SER A 166 -10.68 15.15 -2.21
C SER A 166 -9.28 15.54 -2.73
N GLU A 167 -8.44 14.55 -3.05
CA GLU A 167 -7.09 14.80 -3.52
C GLU A 167 -7.07 15.77 -4.73
N PRO A 168 -6.29 16.86 -4.65
CA PRO A 168 -6.29 17.88 -5.68
C PRO A 168 -5.63 17.38 -6.98
N ILE A 169 -6.33 17.61 -8.09
CA ILE A 169 -5.85 17.41 -9.45
C ILE A 169 -5.39 18.78 -9.96
N LYS A 170 -4.19 18.84 -10.53
CA LYS A 170 -3.64 20.09 -11.07
C LYS A 170 -4.49 20.61 -12.24
N ARG A 171 -4.75 19.72 -13.21
CA ARG A 171 -5.61 19.92 -14.37
C ARG A 171 -5.95 18.55 -14.98
N GLY A 172 -7.13 18.42 -15.59
CA GLY A 172 -7.55 17.23 -16.32
C GLY A 172 -8.70 16.49 -15.64
N THR A 173 -8.84 15.21 -15.94
CA THR A 173 -9.96 14.39 -15.44
C THR A 173 -9.45 13.07 -14.86
N ARG A 174 -10.04 12.65 -13.74
CA ARG A 174 -9.82 11.36 -13.09
C ARG A 174 -11.16 10.62 -13.00
N ILE A 175 -11.27 9.53 -13.73
CA ILE A 175 -12.43 8.64 -13.76
C ILE A 175 -12.11 7.42 -12.90
N VAL A 176 -12.87 7.25 -11.82
CA VAL A 176 -12.77 6.11 -10.90
C VAL A 176 -13.95 5.18 -11.18
N LEU A 177 -13.64 3.95 -11.60
CA LEU A 177 -14.59 2.90 -11.87
C LEU A 177 -14.64 1.95 -10.67
N LYS A 178 -15.77 1.90 -9.96
CA LYS A 178 -16.03 0.84 -8.98
C LYS A 178 -16.49 -0.39 -9.75
N LEU A 179 -15.59 -1.34 -9.96
CA LEU A 179 -15.85 -2.52 -10.76
C LEU A 179 -16.86 -3.44 -10.08
N LYS A 180 -17.64 -4.15 -10.91
CA LYS A 180 -18.51 -5.25 -10.49
C LYS A 180 -17.67 -6.40 -9.96
N GLU A 181 -18.25 -7.23 -9.08
CA GLU A 181 -17.57 -8.39 -8.50
C GLU A 181 -17.08 -9.39 -9.57
N ASP A 182 -17.85 -9.55 -10.65
CA ASP A 182 -17.50 -10.44 -11.77
C ASP A 182 -16.51 -9.81 -12.77
N MET A 183 -16.16 -8.53 -12.60
CA MET A 183 -15.30 -7.75 -13.49
C MET A 183 -13.92 -7.43 -12.89
N LEU A 184 -13.59 -8.00 -11.73
CA LEU A 184 -12.31 -7.78 -11.05
C LEU A 184 -11.08 -8.23 -11.86
N GLU A 185 -11.27 -9.08 -12.87
CA GLU A 185 -10.22 -9.45 -13.82
C GLU A 185 -9.59 -8.25 -14.56
N TYR A 186 -10.30 -7.11 -14.66
CA TYR A 186 -9.77 -5.87 -15.22
C TYR A 186 -8.80 -5.13 -14.28
N LEU A 187 -8.55 -5.65 -13.08
CA LEU A 187 -7.50 -5.17 -12.18
C LEU A 187 -6.21 -6.01 -12.32
N GLU A 188 -6.25 -7.09 -13.09
CA GLU A 188 -5.07 -7.91 -13.34
C GLU A 188 -4.11 -7.24 -14.32
N GLU A 189 -2.85 -7.13 -13.91
CA GLU A 189 -1.81 -6.42 -14.63
C GLU A 189 -1.67 -6.93 -16.08
N ARG A 190 -1.65 -8.26 -16.27
CA ARG A 190 -1.51 -8.86 -17.59
C ARG A 190 -2.65 -8.44 -18.52
N LYS A 191 -3.89 -8.50 -18.02
CA LYS A 191 -5.08 -8.14 -18.80
C LYS A 191 -5.05 -6.65 -19.16
N LEU A 192 -4.78 -5.77 -18.19
CA LEU A 192 -4.65 -4.34 -18.45
C LEU A 192 -3.54 -4.02 -19.45
N LYS A 193 -2.35 -4.62 -19.32
CA LYS A 193 -1.25 -4.45 -20.28
C LYS A 193 -1.66 -4.83 -21.70
N ASP A 194 -2.32 -5.97 -21.87
CA ASP A 194 -2.76 -6.46 -23.17
C ASP A 194 -3.82 -5.51 -23.78
N LEU A 195 -4.77 -5.06 -22.96
CA LEU A 195 -5.82 -4.12 -23.38
C LEU A 195 -5.29 -2.73 -23.74
N VAL A 196 -4.41 -2.18 -22.90
CA VAL A 196 -3.78 -0.89 -23.17
C VAL A 196 -3.00 -0.96 -24.46
N LYS A 197 -2.14 -1.97 -24.65
CA LYS A 197 -1.37 -2.13 -25.90
C LYS A 197 -2.25 -2.25 -27.14
N LYS A 198 -3.35 -3.00 -27.05
CA LYS A 198 -4.31 -3.19 -28.13
C LYS A 198 -5.01 -1.90 -28.54
N HIS A 199 -5.23 -0.98 -27.59
CA HIS A 199 -5.99 0.24 -27.81
C HIS A 199 -5.16 1.52 -27.88
N SER A 200 -3.87 1.45 -27.53
CA SER A 200 -2.96 2.59 -27.51
C SER A 200 -2.20 2.83 -28.82
N GLU A 201 -2.30 1.93 -29.81
CA GLU A 201 -1.48 1.98 -31.05
C GLU A 201 -1.59 3.32 -31.81
N PHE A 202 -2.74 3.99 -31.71
CA PHE A 202 -3.01 5.26 -32.40
C PHE A 202 -3.03 6.47 -31.47
N ILE A 203 -2.67 6.29 -30.20
CA ILE A 203 -2.68 7.38 -29.20
C ILE A 203 -1.33 8.07 -29.18
N SER A 204 -1.33 9.38 -29.42
CA SER A 204 -0.11 10.19 -29.53
C SER A 204 0.48 10.63 -28.18
N PHE A 205 -0.12 10.21 -27.07
CA PHE A 205 0.26 10.61 -25.72
C PHE A 205 0.77 9.42 -24.90
N PRO A 206 1.74 9.63 -23.99
CA PRO A 206 2.24 8.58 -23.12
C PRO A 206 1.15 8.04 -22.19
N ILE A 207 1.00 6.72 -22.18
CA ILE A 207 0.10 6.01 -21.25
C ILE A 207 0.96 5.29 -20.20
N LYS A 208 0.82 5.71 -18.94
CA LYS A 208 1.49 5.13 -17.78
C LYS A 208 0.54 4.17 -17.08
N LEU A 209 0.87 2.88 -17.07
CA LEU A 209 0.17 1.89 -16.27
C LEU A 209 0.91 1.70 -14.94
N TYR A 210 0.21 1.93 -13.84
CA TYR A 210 0.70 1.57 -12.53
C TYR A 210 0.64 0.06 -12.40
N VAL A 211 1.80 -0.51 -12.12
CA VAL A 211 1.97 -1.93 -11.87
C VAL A 211 2.55 -2.06 -10.48
N GLU A 212 2.02 -3.00 -9.70
CA GLU A 212 2.67 -3.42 -8.47
C GLU A 212 3.96 -4.11 -8.88
N LYS A 213 5.06 -3.36 -8.94
CA LYS A 213 6.39 -3.96 -8.94
C LYS A 213 6.60 -4.53 -7.54
N THR A 214 6.19 -5.77 -7.34
CA THR A 214 6.89 -6.62 -6.40
C THR A 214 8.31 -6.68 -6.92
N THR A 215 9.18 -5.87 -6.33
CA THR A 215 10.60 -6.03 -6.60
C THR A 215 10.96 -7.29 -5.84
N GLU A 216 10.78 -8.44 -6.48
CA GLU A 216 11.63 -9.59 -6.19
C GLU A 216 13.03 -9.12 -6.55
N LYS A 217 13.68 -8.45 -5.59
CA LYS A 217 15.13 -8.47 -5.57
C LYS A 217 15.45 -9.94 -5.41
N GLU A 218 15.95 -10.55 -6.47
CA GLU A 218 16.67 -11.80 -6.35
C GLU A 218 17.65 -11.60 -5.18
N VAL A 219 17.42 -12.39 -4.16
CA VAL A 219 18.21 -12.50 -2.95
C VAL A 219 19.46 -13.29 -3.34
N THR A 220 20.28 -12.71 -4.22
CA THR A 220 21.56 -13.28 -4.63
C THR A 220 22.63 -12.60 -3.78
N ASP A 221 22.88 -13.22 -2.63
CA ASP A 221 24.01 -13.10 -1.70
C ASP A 221 23.56 -13.09 -0.22
N ASP A 222 22.51 -13.83 0.16
CA ASP A 222 22.07 -13.89 1.57
C ASP A 222 22.38 -15.26 2.23
N GLU A 223 22.98 -16.22 1.50
CA GLU A 223 23.51 -17.46 2.11
C GLU A 223 24.67 -17.15 3.09
N ASP A 224 25.56 -16.21 2.73
CA ASP A 224 26.66 -15.76 3.59
C ASP A 224 26.14 -15.09 4.89
N GLU A 225 25.00 -14.39 4.84
CA GLU A 225 24.39 -13.75 6.01
C GLU A 225 23.79 -14.79 6.98
N GLU A 226 23.11 -15.80 6.43
CA GLU A 226 22.54 -16.90 7.22
C GLU A 226 23.65 -17.68 7.95
N GLU A 227 24.80 -17.88 7.31
CA GLU A 227 25.96 -18.56 7.92
C GLU A 227 26.61 -17.69 9.02
N GLU A 228 26.84 -16.40 8.78
CA GLU A 228 27.51 -15.51 9.75
C GLU A 228 26.71 -15.32 11.04
N GLU A 229 25.41 -15.01 10.94
CA GLU A 229 24.57 -14.85 12.13
C GLU A 229 24.42 -16.18 12.88
N LYS A 230 24.41 -17.30 12.15
CA LYS A 230 24.38 -18.63 12.74
C LYS A 230 25.69 -18.97 13.46
N GLU A 231 26.85 -18.59 12.94
CA GLU A 231 28.14 -18.76 13.63
C GLU A 231 28.22 -17.94 14.92
N VAL A 232 27.68 -16.71 14.93
CA VAL A 232 27.70 -15.84 16.12
C VAL A 232 26.78 -16.36 17.22
N LEU A 233 25.60 -16.85 16.86
CA LEU A 233 24.59 -17.34 17.80
C LEU A 233 24.78 -18.82 18.17
N ASP A 234 25.58 -19.55 17.41
CA ASP A 234 26.02 -20.92 17.65
C ASP A 234 24.86 -21.84 18.11
N ASP A 235 24.89 -22.33 19.35
CA ASP A 235 23.92 -23.27 19.90
C ASP A 235 22.57 -22.65 20.29
N LYS A 236 22.42 -21.32 20.27
CA LYS A 236 21.21 -20.61 20.71
C LYS A 236 20.07 -20.65 19.70
N VAL A 237 20.39 -20.87 18.43
CA VAL A 237 19.41 -21.03 17.33
C VAL A 237 19.62 -22.38 16.64
N GLU A 238 18.59 -22.91 16.00
CA GLU A 238 18.71 -24.11 15.16
C GLU A 238 19.36 -23.75 13.82
N LYS A 239 18.82 -22.72 13.19
CA LYS A 239 19.29 -22.11 11.94
C LYS A 239 18.83 -20.65 11.88
N VAL A 240 19.50 -19.86 11.05
CA VAL A 240 19.05 -18.55 10.60
C VAL A 240 18.50 -18.73 9.19
N GLN A 241 17.37 -18.10 8.87
CA GLN A 241 16.81 -18.16 7.52
C GLN A 241 16.13 -16.85 7.15
N ILE A 242 16.10 -16.54 5.86
CA ILE A 242 15.39 -15.37 5.35
C ILE A 242 13.88 -15.60 5.40
N SER A 243 13.16 -14.57 5.82
CA SER A 243 11.72 -14.59 5.94
C SER A 243 11.05 -13.65 4.95
N SER A 244 10.11 -14.19 4.17
CA SER A 244 9.27 -13.41 3.26
C SER A 244 8.01 -12.83 3.91
N ARG A 245 7.74 -13.18 5.18
CA ARG A 245 6.53 -12.77 5.91
C ARG A 245 6.72 -11.58 6.85
N ILE A 246 7.96 -11.12 7.03
CA ILE A 246 8.28 -10.01 7.93
C ILE A 246 8.42 -8.74 7.10
N VAL A 247 7.65 -7.71 7.46
CA VAL A 247 7.65 -6.42 6.75
C VAL A 247 8.37 -5.35 7.56
N GLU A 248 7.98 -5.18 8.82
CA GLU A 248 8.44 -4.05 9.66
C GLU A 248 9.54 -4.41 10.67
N SER A 249 9.63 -5.67 11.10
CA SER A 249 10.65 -6.11 12.08
C SER A 249 11.97 -6.48 11.38
N PRO A 250 13.14 -6.26 12.00
CA PRO A 250 14.42 -6.78 11.49
C PRO A 250 14.49 -8.31 11.52
N CYS A 251 13.96 -8.94 12.57
CA CYS A 251 13.99 -10.39 12.76
C CYS A 251 12.88 -10.88 13.68
N VAL A 252 12.63 -12.19 13.71
CA VAL A 252 11.70 -12.87 14.61
C VAL A 252 12.20 -14.27 14.96
N LEU A 253 11.86 -14.77 16.14
CA LEU A 253 12.15 -16.16 16.51
C LEU A 253 10.90 -17.03 16.37
N VAL A 254 11.07 -18.17 15.70
CA VAL A 254 10.03 -19.18 15.51
C VAL A 254 10.49 -20.55 15.98
N THR A 255 9.54 -21.35 16.43
CA THR A 255 9.79 -22.74 16.85
C THR A 255 9.34 -23.68 15.75
N GLY A 256 10.01 -24.83 15.60
CA GLY A 256 9.59 -25.85 14.64
C GLY A 256 8.19 -26.40 14.93
N GLU A 257 7.62 -27.14 13.98
CA GLU A 257 6.24 -27.68 14.01
C GLU A 257 5.94 -28.53 15.26
N TYR A 258 6.96 -29.19 15.81
CA TYR A 258 6.87 -30.03 17.02
C TYR A 258 7.47 -29.36 18.27
N GLY A 259 7.91 -28.11 18.16
CA GLY A 259 8.50 -27.34 19.25
C GLY A 259 7.47 -26.65 20.13
N TRP A 260 7.82 -26.37 21.39
CA TRP A 260 6.95 -25.60 22.27
C TRP A 260 6.89 -24.14 21.85
N SER A 261 5.67 -23.62 21.62
CA SER A 261 5.46 -22.18 21.45
C SER A 261 5.86 -21.41 22.72
N ALA A 262 6.15 -20.11 22.60
CA ALA A 262 6.51 -19.27 23.76
C ALA A 262 5.50 -19.35 24.92
N ASN A 263 4.21 -19.42 24.59
CA ASN A 263 3.15 -19.58 25.59
C ASN A 263 3.16 -20.98 26.22
N MET A 264 3.38 -22.03 25.41
CA MET A 264 3.49 -23.40 25.90
C MET A 264 4.71 -23.59 26.80
N GLU A 265 5.85 -22.97 26.46
CA GLU A 265 7.08 -22.98 27.28
C GLU A 265 6.82 -22.33 28.64
N ARG A 266 6.09 -21.20 28.67
CA ARG A 266 5.72 -20.51 29.92
C ARG A 266 4.82 -21.35 30.80
N ILE A 267 3.80 -22.00 30.23
CA ILE A 267 2.87 -22.87 30.96
C ILE A 267 3.61 -24.11 31.49
N MET A 268 4.47 -24.72 30.68
CA MET A 268 5.23 -25.91 31.07
C MET A 268 6.26 -25.58 32.15
N LYS A 269 7.01 -24.48 32.04
CA LYS A 269 7.93 -24.02 33.10
C LYS A 269 7.19 -23.77 34.42
N ALA A 270 5.96 -23.27 34.38
CA ALA A 270 5.13 -23.06 35.57
C ALA A 270 4.59 -24.37 36.20
N GLN A 271 4.50 -25.46 35.42
CA GLN A 271 3.98 -26.76 35.87
C GLN A 271 5.08 -27.80 36.19
N ALA A 272 6.25 -27.70 35.57
CA ALA A 272 7.30 -28.73 35.53
C ALA A 272 8.28 -28.71 36.72
N LEU A 273 7.79 -28.51 37.94
CA LEU A 273 8.58 -28.64 39.18
C LEU A 273 8.92 -30.11 39.55
N ARG A 274 8.71 -31.10 38.67
CA ARG A 274 8.70 -32.52 39.08
C ARG A 274 9.52 -33.52 38.27
N ASP A 275 10.03 -33.19 37.08
CA ASP A 275 10.92 -34.12 36.35
C ASP A 275 11.88 -33.38 35.42
N SER A 276 13.18 -33.37 35.78
CA SER A 276 14.22 -32.60 35.11
C SER A 276 14.73 -33.24 33.81
N SER A 277 14.35 -34.49 33.53
CA SER A 277 14.91 -35.29 32.45
C SER A 277 14.18 -35.14 31.10
N THR A 278 12.91 -34.75 31.12
CA THR A 278 12.07 -34.60 29.90
C THR A 278 12.02 -33.16 29.38
N SER A 279 12.50 -32.19 30.16
CA SER A 279 12.47 -30.76 29.79
C SER A 279 13.47 -30.40 28.69
N SER A 280 14.60 -31.10 28.60
CA SER A 280 15.70 -30.76 27.68
C SER A 280 15.41 -31.16 26.23
N TYR A 281 14.64 -32.23 26.02
CA TYR A 281 14.28 -32.72 24.68
C TYR A 281 13.12 -31.94 24.02
N MET A 282 12.32 -31.21 24.81
CA MET A 282 11.18 -30.44 24.31
C MET A 282 11.42 -28.92 24.28
N SER A 283 12.54 -28.45 24.84
CA SER A 283 13.09 -27.11 24.58
C SER A 283 13.76 -27.10 23.20
N SER A 284 12.97 -27.29 22.14
CA SER A 284 13.45 -27.25 20.76
C SER A 284 14.22 -25.96 20.49
N LYS A 285 15.37 -26.07 19.81
CA LYS A 285 16.12 -24.92 19.32
C LYS A 285 15.21 -24.05 18.43
N LYS A 286 15.37 -22.74 18.52
CA LYS A 286 14.53 -21.75 17.81
C LYS A 286 15.17 -21.43 16.47
N THR A 287 14.38 -21.29 15.41
CA THR A 287 14.85 -20.76 14.13
C THR A 287 14.72 -19.25 14.15
N MET A 288 15.80 -18.54 13.83
CA MET A 288 15.78 -17.09 13.67
C MET A 288 15.47 -16.76 12.23
N GLU A 289 14.48 -15.89 12.04
CA GLU A 289 14.02 -15.46 10.74
C GLU A 289 14.33 -13.99 10.54
N ILE A 290 15.10 -13.66 9.50
CA ILE A 290 15.56 -12.29 9.22
C ILE A 290 14.84 -11.65 8.05
N ASN A 291 14.74 -10.32 8.10
CA ASN A 291 14.20 -9.49 7.03
C ASN A 291 15.33 -8.71 6.35
N PRO A 292 15.84 -9.19 5.19
CA PRO A 292 16.96 -8.55 4.50
C PRO A 292 16.61 -7.16 3.94
N LEU A 293 15.31 -6.82 3.86
CA LEU A 293 14.88 -5.50 3.42
C LEU A 293 14.96 -4.46 4.54
N HIS A 294 15.05 -4.87 5.80
CA HIS A 294 15.06 -3.97 6.94
C HIS A 294 16.37 -3.16 7.01
N PRO A 295 16.34 -1.83 7.25
CA PRO A 295 17.54 -0.99 7.28
C PRO A 295 18.63 -1.47 8.25
N ILE A 296 18.24 -2.01 9.42
CA ILE A 296 19.18 -2.54 10.41
C ILE A 296 19.97 -3.73 9.86
N ILE A 297 19.30 -4.68 9.19
CA ILE A 297 19.94 -5.88 8.64
C ILE A 297 20.89 -5.49 7.50
N LYS A 298 20.48 -4.57 6.62
CA LYS A 298 21.35 -4.04 5.56
C LYS A 298 22.61 -3.37 6.11
N SER A 299 22.48 -2.51 7.12
CA SER A 299 23.64 -1.84 7.71
C SER A 299 24.53 -2.79 8.51
N LEU A 300 23.98 -3.89 9.05
CA LEU A 300 24.78 -4.94 9.68
C LEU A 300 25.59 -5.70 8.64
N ARG A 301 24.99 -6.08 7.52
CA ARG A 301 25.66 -6.70 6.38
C ARG A 301 26.82 -5.84 5.87
N GLU A 302 26.56 -4.57 5.56
CA GLU A 302 27.59 -3.64 5.07
C GLU A 302 28.79 -3.52 6.02
N LYS A 303 28.55 -3.62 7.34
CA LYS A 303 29.62 -3.59 8.34
C LYS A 303 30.33 -4.94 8.49
N SER A 304 29.61 -6.05 8.39
CA SER A 304 30.19 -7.40 8.44
C SER A 304 31.09 -7.67 7.24
N ASP A 305 30.68 -7.23 6.04
CA ASP A 305 31.46 -7.33 4.80
C ASP A 305 32.82 -6.61 4.90
N VAL A 306 32.88 -5.54 5.70
CA VAL A 306 34.11 -4.77 5.94
C VAL A 306 35.01 -5.44 6.97
N ASP A 307 34.45 -5.94 8.08
CA ASP A 307 35.19 -6.68 9.12
C ASP A 307 34.31 -7.72 9.83
N LYS A 308 34.43 -8.99 9.41
CA LYS A 308 33.73 -10.14 10.01
C LYS A 308 34.10 -10.40 11.48
N SER A 309 35.16 -9.77 11.99
CA SER A 309 35.63 -9.92 13.36
C SER A 309 35.22 -8.77 14.29
N ASP A 310 34.46 -7.78 13.78
CA ASP A 310 34.02 -6.63 14.56
C ASP A 310 33.14 -7.07 15.76
N LYS A 311 33.63 -6.80 16.96
CA LYS A 311 32.93 -7.08 18.22
C LYS A 311 31.60 -6.33 18.30
N THR A 312 31.50 -5.17 17.69
CA THR A 312 30.29 -4.34 17.64
C THR A 312 29.20 -5.02 16.82
N VAL A 313 29.56 -5.57 15.66
CA VAL A 313 28.62 -6.32 14.80
C VAL A 313 28.11 -7.56 15.54
N LYS A 314 29.01 -8.31 16.20
CA LYS A 314 28.62 -9.48 17.01
C LYS A 314 27.70 -9.10 18.17
N ASP A 315 28.01 -8.02 18.90
CA ASP A 315 27.16 -7.53 19.99
C ASP A 315 25.77 -7.08 19.49
N LEU A 316 25.68 -6.51 18.28
CA LEU A 316 24.40 -6.14 17.65
C LEU A 316 23.58 -7.36 17.21
N ILE A 317 24.21 -8.39 16.65
CA ILE A 317 23.54 -9.66 16.32
C ILE A 317 22.96 -10.31 17.59
N TRP A 318 23.74 -10.32 18.67
CA TRP A 318 23.25 -10.78 19.98
C TRP A 318 22.08 -9.95 20.51
N LEU A 319 22.10 -8.63 20.30
CA LEU A 319 21.00 -7.76 20.70
C LEU A 319 19.72 -8.02 19.87
N LEU A 320 19.85 -8.25 18.56
CA LEU A 320 18.74 -8.64 17.70
C LEU A 320 18.12 -9.97 18.15
N TYR A 321 18.95 -10.94 18.53
CA TYR A 321 18.48 -12.19 19.11
C TYR A 321 17.73 -11.97 20.43
N ASP A 322 18.31 -11.24 21.39
CA ASP A 322 17.70 -11.02 22.70
C ASP A 322 16.39 -10.21 22.61
N THR A 323 16.34 -9.20 21.72
CA THR A 323 15.12 -8.42 21.47
C THR A 323 14.05 -9.25 20.77
N SER A 324 14.42 -10.13 19.84
CA SER A 324 13.48 -11.05 19.19
C SER A 324 12.93 -12.12 20.12
N LEU A 325 13.69 -12.55 21.15
CA LEU A 325 13.14 -13.39 22.22
C LEU A 325 11.99 -12.70 22.94
N LEU A 326 12.18 -11.42 23.30
CA LEU A 326 11.17 -10.63 24.00
C LEU A 326 9.91 -10.39 23.15
N THR A 327 10.08 -9.99 21.88
CA THR A 327 8.95 -9.70 20.98
C THR A 327 8.18 -10.96 20.59
N SER A 328 8.87 -12.10 20.44
CA SER A 328 8.25 -13.42 20.24
C SER A 328 7.65 -14.02 21.52
N GLY A 329 7.78 -13.34 22.67
CA GLY A 329 7.15 -13.71 23.94
C GLY A 329 7.89 -14.77 24.76
N PHE A 330 9.15 -15.07 24.41
CA PHE A 330 10.05 -15.95 25.16
C PHE A 330 10.68 -15.20 26.34
N SER A 331 11.15 -15.96 27.34
CA SER A 331 11.94 -15.43 28.45
C SER A 331 13.40 -15.29 28.07
N LEU A 332 14.05 -14.23 28.54
CA LEU A 332 15.51 -14.12 28.50
C LEU A 332 16.14 -15.08 29.51
N ASP A 333 17.13 -15.86 29.07
CA ASP A 333 17.89 -16.75 29.95
C ASP A 333 18.88 -15.97 30.83
N GLU A 334 19.50 -14.91 30.29
CA GLU A 334 20.51 -14.11 30.98
C GLU A 334 20.20 -12.59 30.90
N PRO A 335 19.26 -12.08 31.70
CA PRO A 335 18.86 -10.67 31.67
C PRO A 335 20.01 -9.69 31.97
N THR A 336 20.96 -10.08 32.82
CA THR A 336 22.13 -9.27 33.18
C THR A 336 23.10 -9.10 32.01
N THR A 337 23.32 -10.15 31.21
CA THR A 337 24.18 -10.12 30.02
C THR A 337 23.56 -9.21 28.96
N PHE A 338 22.25 -9.33 28.74
CA PHE A 338 21.48 -8.45 27.84
C PHE A 338 21.56 -6.98 28.26
N ALA A 339 21.33 -6.66 29.54
CA ALA A 339 21.46 -5.31 30.07
C ALA A 339 22.88 -4.75 29.89
N GLY A 340 23.90 -5.57 30.13
CA GLY A 340 25.29 -5.21 29.89
C GLY A 340 25.58 -4.84 28.43
N ARG A 341 25.02 -5.59 27.46
CA ARG A 341 25.12 -5.26 26.02
C ARG A 341 24.44 -3.94 25.68
N ILE A 342 23.24 -3.69 26.23
CA ILE A 342 22.55 -2.40 26.07
C ILE A 342 23.42 -1.25 26.59
N HIS A 343 23.99 -1.38 27.79
CA HIS A 343 24.83 -0.32 28.37
C HIS A 343 26.07 -0.05 27.51
N ARG A 344 26.72 -1.08 26.94
CA ARG A 344 27.84 -0.90 26.00
C ARG A 344 27.42 -0.15 24.74
N LEU A 345 26.26 -0.49 24.16
CA LEU A 345 25.75 0.20 22.97
C LEU A 345 25.35 1.66 23.26
N ILE A 346 24.80 1.94 24.43
CA ILE A 346 24.50 3.31 24.87
C ILE A 346 25.81 4.11 25.01
N LYS A 347 26.85 3.54 25.62
CA LYS A 347 28.18 4.18 25.71
C LYS A 347 28.74 4.49 24.32
N LEU A 348 28.67 3.52 23.40
CA LEU A 348 29.14 3.67 22.03
C LEU A 348 28.33 4.73 21.25
N GLY A 349 27.00 4.75 21.41
CA GLY A 349 26.13 5.76 20.80
C GLY A 349 26.35 7.18 21.36
N LEU A 350 26.78 7.28 22.61
CA LEU A 350 27.17 8.55 23.25
C LEU A 350 28.65 8.90 23.07
N SER A 351 29.44 8.06 22.38
CA SER A 351 30.88 8.24 22.16
C SER A 351 31.67 8.42 23.46
N ILE A 352 31.31 7.66 24.50
CA ILE A 352 32.04 7.63 25.78
C ILE A 352 33.16 6.60 25.64
N ASP A 353 34.42 7.04 25.82
CA ASP A 353 35.58 6.17 25.75
C ASP A 353 35.62 5.20 26.95
N ASP A 354 36.03 3.95 26.73
CA ASP A 354 36.10 2.93 27.78
C ASP A 354 37.18 3.23 28.86
N ASP A 355 38.00 4.25 28.65
CA ASP A 355 39.03 4.73 29.58
C ASP A 355 38.50 5.73 30.64
N ASP A 356 37.26 6.21 30.54
CA ASP A 356 36.67 7.19 31.47
C ASP A 356 36.17 6.58 32.79
N VAL A 357 36.48 5.32 33.08
CA VAL A 357 36.30 4.77 34.44
C VAL A 357 37.55 5.07 35.27
N ALA A 358 37.85 6.36 35.41
CA ALA A 358 38.68 6.83 36.51
C ALA A 358 37.88 6.69 37.81
N ASP A 359 38.56 6.10 38.79
CA ASP A 359 38.18 5.97 40.19
C ASP A 359 37.76 7.34 40.77
N GLU A 360 36.48 7.73 40.62
CA GLU A 360 35.93 8.93 41.25
C GLU A 360 35.02 8.53 42.41
N ASN A 361 35.68 8.36 43.56
CA ASN A 361 35.23 8.60 44.93
C ASN A 361 33.74 8.33 45.24
N LEU A 362 33.47 7.15 45.80
CA LEU A 362 32.23 6.86 46.54
C LEU A 362 32.01 7.73 47.79
N ASP A 363 33.00 8.56 48.17
CA ASP A 363 33.00 9.34 49.41
C ASP A 363 32.34 10.74 49.30
N ASP A 364 31.89 11.17 48.11
CA ASP A 364 31.32 12.53 47.89
C ASP A 364 29.84 12.53 47.47
N LEU A 365 29.10 11.46 47.79
CA LEU A 365 27.64 11.47 47.70
C LEU A 365 27.06 12.23 48.92
N PRO A 366 26.24 13.28 48.72
CA PRO A 366 25.55 13.92 49.82
C PRO A 366 24.63 12.90 50.51
N PRO A 367 24.53 12.90 51.86
CA PRO A 367 23.64 11.99 52.55
C PRO A 367 22.21 12.21 52.05
N LEU A 368 21.52 11.10 51.75
CA LEU A 368 20.12 11.10 51.35
C LEU A 368 19.28 11.74 52.47
N GLU A 369 18.83 12.98 52.26
CA GLU A 369 17.78 13.57 53.06
C GLU A 369 16.45 12.88 52.71
N GLY A 370 15.99 12.01 53.60
CA GLY A 370 14.69 11.34 53.41
C GLY A 370 14.41 10.14 54.32
N GLU A 371 14.93 10.10 55.56
CA GLU A 371 14.37 9.23 56.60
C GLU A 371 13.39 10.03 57.46
N GLU A 372 12.14 10.15 57.00
CA GLU A 372 11.00 10.29 57.91
C GLU A 372 9.79 9.53 57.32
N GLY A 373 9.45 8.41 57.95
CA GLY A 373 8.07 7.89 58.00
C GLY A 373 7.68 6.79 57.02
N LEU A 374 8.15 5.55 57.24
CA LEU A 374 7.35 4.36 56.94
C LEU A 374 7.44 3.42 58.15
N GLU A 375 6.40 3.46 58.98
CA GLU A 375 6.17 2.57 60.12
C GLU A 375 6.15 1.10 59.66
N GLU A 376 6.79 0.23 60.45
CA GLU A 376 6.69 -1.22 60.34
C GLU A 376 5.22 -1.67 60.39
N SER A 377 4.69 -2.26 59.32
CA SER A 377 3.49 -3.07 59.40
C SER A 377 3.87 -4.55 59.50
N THR A 378 3.97 -5.06 60.72
CA THR A 378 4.01 -6.49 61.03
C THR A 378 2.63 -7.12 60.82
N MET A 379 2.57 -8.26 60.12
CA MET A 379 1.37 -9.10 60.00
C MET A 379 1.03 -9.77 61.34
N GLU A 380 -0.24 -9.70 61.74
CA GLU A 380 -0.81 -10.42 62.87
C GLU A 380 -1.49 -11.70 62.37
N GLU A 381 -1.17 -12.85 62.97
CA GLU A 381 -1.89 -14.11 62.76
C GLU A 381 -3.25 -14.07 63.47
N VAL A 382 -4.28 -14.57 62.80
CA VAL A 382 -5.59 -14.87 63.40
C VAL A 382 -5.86 -16.36 63.30
N ASP A 383 -5.99 -17.00 64.47
CA ASP A 383 -6.57 -18.33 64.69
C ASP A 383 -8.04 -18.40 64.24
#